data_AF-A0A6N9TQR3-F1
#
_entry.id   AF-A0A6N9TQR3-F1
#
_cell.length_a   1.000
_cell.length_b   1.000
_cell.length_c   1.000
_cell.angle_alpha   90.00
_cell.angle_beta   90.00
_cell.angle_gamma   90.00
#
_symmetry.space_group_name_H-M   'P 1'
#
loop_
_entity.id
_entity.type
_entity.pdbx_description
1 polymer ?
#
loop_
_entity_poly.entity_id
_entity_poly.type
_entity_poly.pdbx_seq_one_letter_code
_entity_poly.pdbx_strand_id
1 'polypeptide(L)'
;MNLIKAIVISPGELFKNSKEKKRDIVLLFVISFAVVFLKSFFKGRYATNFNFFENQSLNEVFSFLAIPQVTVVTTYISFFIFVSLLFLIVKIFSKEASFKTLLFSLMSISGIGVIAHLIATPMMFFAESFIMSIGYVFYLWVVVLSVLAIKNSQSLPLVKAVTSFLIVALPFLLFGWLPVISPYLIYLAV
;
A
#
# COMPACT_ATOMS: atom_id res chain seq x y z
N MET A 1 -12.32 -15.04 -14.47
CA MET A 1 -10.90 -15.15 -14.05
C MET A 1 -10.78 -14.59 -12.64
N ASN A 2 -10.35 -15.38 -11.65
CA ASN A 2 -10.24 -14.96 -10.25
C ASN A 2 -9.28 -13.76 -10.12
N LEU A 3 -9.66 -12.69 -9.41
CA LEU A 3 -8.93 -11.42 -9.39
C LEU A 3 -7.50 -11.60 -8.83
N ILE A 4 -7.36 -12.45 -7.81
CA ILE A 4 -6.07 -12.85 -7.22
C ILE A 4 -5.17 -13.51 -8.27
N LYS A 5 -5.73 -14.44 -9.07
CA LYS A 5 -5.00 -15.11 -10.16
C LYS A 5 -4.58 -14.09 -11.24
N ALA A 6 -5.44 -13.12 -11.54
CA ALA A 6 -5.14 -12.08 -12.53
C ALA A 6 -4.01 -11.14 -12.08
N ILE A 7 -3.91 -10.82 -10.78
CA ILE A 7 -2.81 -10.01 -10.22
C ILE A 7 -1.46 -10.73 -10.38
N VAL A 8 -1.43 -12.04 -10.15
CA VAL A 8 -0.19 -12.83 -10.17
C VAL A 8 0.24 -13.19 -11.59
N ILE A 9 -0.70 -13.63 -12.44
CA ILE A 9 -0.38 -14.23 -13.75
C ILE A 9 -0.37 -13.20 -14.87
N SER A 10 -1.29 -12.23 -14.84
CA SER A 10 -1.50 -11.30 -15.96
C SER A 10 -1.84 -9.88 -15.48
N PRO A 11 -0.97 -9.24 -14.66
CA PRO A 11 -1.26 -7.95 -14.02
C PRO A 11 -1.55 -6.84 -15.04
N GLY A 12 -0.91 -6.87 -16.22
CA GLY A 12 -1.11 -5.86 -17.25
C GLY A 12 -2.54 -5.79 -17.79
N GLU A 13 -3.18 -6.93 -18.02
CA GLU A 13 -4.58 -6.99 -18.47
C GLU A 13 -5.54 -6.54 -17.37
N LEU A 14 -5.26 -6.92 -16.12
CA LEU A 14 -6.05 -6.48 -14.98
C LEU A 14 -6.06 -4.95 -14.84
N PHE A 15 -4.88 -4.32 -14.97
CA PHE A 15 -4.76 -2.87 -14.82
C PHE A 15 -5.42 -2.10 -15.97
N LYS A 16 -5.33 -2.60 -17.20
CA LYS A 16 -6.05 -2.03 -18.36
C LYS A 16 -7.57 -2.05 -18.16
N ASN A 17 -8.11 -3.14 -17.61
CA ASN A 17 -9.55 -3.37 -17.47
C ASN A 17 -10.07 -3.11 -16.04
N SER A 18 -9.33 -2.38 -15.23
CA SER A 18 -9.63 -2.19 -13.80
C SER A 18 -11.00 -1.53 -13.53
N LYS A 19 -11.46 -0.65 -14.43
CA LYS A 19 -12.78 0.00 -14.33
C LYS A 19 -13.95 -1.00 -14.41
N GLU A 20 -13.83 -2.01 -15.26
CA GLU A 20 -14.87 -3.02 -15.45
C GLU A 20 -15.00 -3.93 -14.23
N LYS A 21 -13.88 -4.12 -13.51
CA LYS A 21 -13.79 -4.97 -12.31
C LYS A 21 -13.89 -4.18 -11.00
N LYS A 22 -14.45 -2.96 -11.02
CA LYS A 22 -14.48 -2.05 -9.87
C LYS A 22 -15.02 -2.69 -8.59
N ARG A 23 -16.10 -3.49 -8.69
CA ARG A 23 -16.78 -4.08 -7.52
C ARG A 23 -15.85 -5.07 -6.81
N ASP A 24 -15.21 -5.94 -7.58
CA ASP A 24 -14.32 -6.97 -7.07
C ASP A 24 -13.04 -6.36 -6.47
N ILE A 25 -12.51 -5.31 -7.11
CA ILE A 25 -11.35 -4.56 -6.61
C ILE A 25 -11.67 -3.88 -5.28
N VAL A 26 -12.81 -3.21 -5.18
CA VAL A 26 -13.23 -2.54 -3.93
C VAL A 26 -13.45 -3.57 -2.83
N LEU A 27 -14.13 -4.68 -3.13
CA LEU A 27 -14.34 -5.75 -2.16
C LEU A 27 -13.01 -6.29 -1.63
N LEU A 28 -12.06 -6.58 -2.52
CA LEU A 28 -10.74 -7.09 -2.14
C LEU A 28 -9.95 -6.08 -1.29
N PHE A 29 -10.02 -4.80 -1.63
CA PHE A 29 -9.38 -3.74 -0.86
C PHE A 29 -9.99 -3.60 0.55
N VAL A 30 -11.31 -3.70 0.66
CA VAL A 30 -12.03 -3.69 1.95
C VAL A 30 -11.68 -4.93 2.79
N ILE A 31 -11.60 -6.12 2.19
CA ILE A 31 -11.16 -7.33 2.88
C ILE A 31 -9.73 -7.16 3.41
N SER A 32 -8.84 -6.62 2.58
CA SER A 32 -7.44 -6.36 2.98
C SER A 32 -7.37 -5.37 4.15
N PHE A 33 -8.17 -4.30 4.10
CA PHE A 33 -8.31 -3.36 5.21
C PHE A 33 -8.81 -4.05 6.47
N ALA A 34 -9.86 -4.87 6.37
CA ALA A 34 -10.41 -5.58 7.52
C ALA A 34 -9.37 -6.52 8.16
N VAL A 35 -8.58 -7.24 7.36
CA VAL A 35 -7.50 -8.11 7.86
C VAL A 35 -6.47 -7.30 8.65
N VAL A 36 -5.95 -6.22 8.08
CA VAL A 36 -4.94 -5.37 8.76
C VAL A 36 -5.52 -4.69 9.99
N PHE A 37 -6.76 -4.21 9.91
CA PHE A 37 -7.45 -3.56 11.02
C PHE A 37 -7.69 -4.54 12.18
N LEU A 38 -8.10 -5.78 11.91
CA LEU A 38 -8.22 -6.82 12.92
C LEU A 38 -6.86 -7.17 13.54
N LYS A 39 -5.81 -7.32 12.72
CA LYS A 39 -4.43 -7.55 13.21
C LYS A 39 -3.95 -6.43 14.14
N SER A 40 -4.38 -5.19 13.92
CA SER A 40 -4.00 -4.06 14.77
C SER A 40 -4.44 -4.21 16.24
N PHE A 41 -5.46 -5.02 16.54
CA PHE A 41 -5.87 -5.31 17.92
C PHE A 41 -4.91 -6.27 18.63
N PHE A 42 -4.16 -7.07 17.89
CA PHE A 42 -3.16 -8.00 18.43
C PHE A 42 -1.78 -7.35 18.59
N LYS A 43 -1.58 -6.17 17.99
CA LYS A 43 -0.43 -5.31 18.32
C LYS A 43 -0.65 -4.73 19.72
N GLY A 44 0.23 -5.08 20.65
CA GLY A 44 0.33 -4.36 21.91
C GLY A 44 0.46 -2.86 21.66
N ARG A 45 -0.15 -2.03 22.51
CA ARG A 45 0.14 -0.59 22.49
C ARG A 45 1.64 -0.47 22.71
N TYR A 46 2.38 0.05 21.72
CA TYR A 46 3.65 0.65 22.08
C TYR A 46 3.27 1.86 22.91
N ALA A 47 3.38 1.72 24.23
CA ALA A 47 3.46 2.85 25.12
C ALA A 47 4.77 3.57 24.76
N THR A 48 4.76 4.33 23.66
CA THR A 48 5.82 5.29 23.39
C THR A 48 5.65 6.39 24.42
N ASN A 49 6.14 6.15 25.64
CA ASN A 49 6.51 7.20 26.60
C ASN A 49 7.78 7.90 26.10
N PHE A 50 7.85 8.21 24.81
CA PHE A 50 8.91 9.00 24.22
C PHE A 50 8.36 10.41 24.06
N ASN A 51 8.81 11.31 24.94
CA ASN A 51 8.57 12.72 24.77
C ASN A 51 9.42 13.20 23.58
N PHE A 52 8.84 13.15 22.38
CA PHE A 52 9.48 13.64 21.15
C PHE A 52 9.66 15.16 21.19
N PHE A 53 8.82 15.87 21.95
CA PHE A 53 8.82 17.31 22.08
C PHE A 53 8.76 17.72 23.55
N GLU A 54 9.23 18.92 23.91
CA GLU A 54 9.04 19.46 25.26
C GLU A 54 7.56 19.81 25.54
N ASN A 55 6.78 20.06 24.48
CA ASN A 55 5.35 20.37 24.58
C ASN A 55 4.54 19.08 24.79
N GLN A 56 3.94 18.93 25.99
CA GLN A 56 3.09 17.78 26.34
C GLN A 56 1.89 17.60 25.39
N SER A 57 1.26 18.68 24.92
CA SER A 57 0.12 18.57 23.99
C SER A 57 0.54 18.00 22.63
N LEU A 58 1.76 18.31 22.15
CA LEU A 58 2.29 17.66 20.94
C LEU A 58 2.53 16.18 21.18
N ASN A 59 3.16 15.80 22.30
CA ASN A 59 3.38 14.39 22.64
C ASN A 59 2.08 13.62 22.78
N GLU A 60 1.03 14.22 23.34
CA GLU A 60 -0.30 13.63 23.41
C GLU A 60 -0.85 13.35 22.00
N VAL A 61 -0.77 14.31 21.07
CA VAL A 61 -1.18 14.09 19.66
C VAL A 61 -0.38 12.97 19.00
N PHE A 62 0.93 12.93 19.19
CA PHE A 62 1.77 11.85 18.65
C PHE A 62 1.47 10.49 19.30
N SER A 63 1.08 10.48 20.58
CA SER A 63 0.66 9.25 21.27
C SER A 63 -0.65 8.68 20.70
N PHE A 64 -1.57 9.53 20.23
CA PHE A 64 -2.77 9.08 19.52
C PHE A 64 -2.42 8.42 18.19
N LEU A 65 -1.44 8.95 17.45
CA LEU A 65 -0.96 8.34 16.20
C LEU A 65 -0.27 6.98 16.42
N ALA A 66 0.22 6.72 17.63
CA ALA A 66 0.81 5.45 18.03
C ALA A 66 -0.23 4.35 18.37
N ILE A 67 -1.52 4.69 18.46
CA ILE A 67 -2.59 3.69 18.60
C ILE A 67 -2.67 2.87 17.31
N PRO A 68 -2.49 1.53 17.34
CA PRO A 68 -2.39 0.72 16.13
C PRO A 68 -3.55 0.89 15.15
N GLN A 69 -4.79 1.02 15.64
CA GLN A 69 -5.99 1.25 14.84
C GLN A 69 -5.94 2.62 14.12
N VAL A 70 -5.50 3.65 14.85
CA VAL A 70 -5.33 5.01 14.28
C VAL A 70 -4.23 4.97 13.23
N THR A 71 -3.11 4.30 13.48
CA THR A 71 -2.04 4.10 12.49
C THR A 71 -2.54 3.43 11.21
N VAL A 72 -3.42 2.43 11.31
CA VAL A 72 -4.03 1.79 10.13
C VAL A 72 -4.87 2.80 9.35
N VAL A 73 -5.78 3.51 10.04
CA VAL A 73 -6.66 4.50 9.39
C VAL A 73 -5.84 5.61 8.73
N THR A 74 -4.86 6.18 9.43
CA THR A 74 -4.01 7.24 8.89
C THR A 74 -3.17 6.76 7.72
N THR A 75 -2.66 5.52 7.74
CA THR A 75 -1.90 5.00 6.60
C THR A 75 -2.78 4.79 5.37
N TYR A 76 -4.03 4.33 5.52
CA TYR A 76 -4.97 4.24 4.40
C TYR A 76 -5.36 5.62 3.85
N ILE A 77 -5.52 6.63 4.71
CA ILE A 77 -5.70 8.02 4.27
C ILE A 77 -4.48 8.50 3.48
N SER A 78 -3.27 8.27 4.00
CA SER A 78 -2.02 8.60 3.32
C SER A 78 -1.88 7.90 1.97
N PHE A 79 -2.38 6.66 1.84
CA PHE A 79 -2.43 5.97 0.54
C PHE A 79 -3.29 6.74 -0.47
N PHE A 80 -4.47 7.24 -0.11
CA PHE A 80 -5.28 8.05 -1.03
C PHE A 80 -4.62 9.38 -1.38
N ILE A 81 -3.92 10.01 -0.43
CA ILE A 81 -3.10 11.21 -0.70
C ILE A 81 -1.99 10.87 -1.69
N PHE A 82 -1.26 9.76 -1.48
CA PHE A 82 -0.24 9.25 -2.38
C PHE A 82 -0.78 9.04 -3.80
N VAL A 83 -1.92 8.37 -3.96
CA VAL A 83 -2.56 8.15 -5.28
C VAL A 83 -2.96 9.48 -5.93
N SER A 84 -3.43 10.45 -5.14
CA SER A 84 -3.82 11.77 -5.64
C SER A 84 -2.60 12.55 -6.15
N LEU A 85 -1.51 12.58 -5.39
CA LEU A 85 -0.25 13.19 -5.83
C LEU A 85 0.31 12.49 -7.07
N LEU A 86 0.27 11.15 -7.08
CA LEU A 86 0.69 10.36 -8.23
C LEU A 86 -0.12 10.69 -9.48
N PHE A 87 -1.44 10.85 -9.35
CA PHE A 87 -2.29 11.27 -10.46
C PHE A 87 -1.91 12.65 -10.99
N LEU A 88 -1.61 13.63 -10.12
CA LEU A 88 -1.17 14.95 -10.55
C LEU A 88 0.10 14.88 -11.40
N ILE A 89 1.10 14.10 -10.97
CA ILE A 89 2.34 13.91 -11.73
C ILE A 89 2.09 13.16 -13.04
N VAL A 90 1.28 12.10 -13.03
CA VAL A 90 0.90 11.36 -14.24
C VAL A 90 0.20 12.27 -15.25
N LYS A 91 -0.65 13.19 -14.80
CA LYS A 91 -1.41 14.10 -15.66
C LYS A 91 -0.50 15.10 -16.41
N ILE A 92 0.68 15.40 -15.89
CA ILE A 92 1.71 16.16 -16.60
C ILE A 92 2.18 15.39 -17.84
N PHE A 93 2.27 14.06 -17.76
CA PHE A 93 2.77 13.21 -18.83
C PHE A 93 1.69 12.67 -19.79
N SER A 94 0.44 12.58 -19.34
CA SER A 94 -0.71 12.13 -20.15
C SER A 94 -1.96 12.93 -19.81
N LYS A 95 -2.43 13.75 -20.75
CA LYS A 95 -3.64 14.58 -20.56
C LYS A 95 -4.92 13.74 -20.44
N GLU A 96 -4.93 12.55 -21.04
CA GLU A 96 -6.05 11.60 -21.01
C GLU A 96 -6.07 10.73 -19.74
N ALA A 97 -5.11 10.93 -18.83
CA ALA A 97 -5.02 10.19 -17.58
C ALA A 97 -6.32 10.28 -16.77
N SER A 98 -6.73 9.14 -16.19
CA SER A 98 -7.98 9.02 -15.45
C SER A 98 -7.70 8.58 -14.01
N PHE A 99 -8.01 9.47 -13.06
CA PHE A 99 -7.84 9.22 -11.63
C PHE A 99 -8.53 7.92 -11.19
N LYS A 100 -9.77 7.70 -11.62
CA LYS A 100 -10.54 6.49 -11.29
C LYS A 100 -9.83 5.21 -11.77
N THR A 101 -9.29 5.20 -12.99
CA THR A 101 -8.55 4.02 -13.49
C THR A 101 -7.29 3.78 -12.66
N LEU A 102 -6.54 4.83 -12.34
CA LEU A 102 -5.30 4.72 -11.56
C LEU A 102 -5.60 4.20 -10.15
N LEU A 103 -6.60 4.79 -9.48
CA LEU A 103 -7.03 4.40 -8.15
C LEU A 103 -7.44 2.92 -8.11
N PHE A 104 -8.33 2.48 -9.01
CA PHE A 104 -8.74 1.07 -9.04
C PHE A 104 -7.57 0.13 -9.39
N SER A 105 -6.67 0.54 -10.27
CA SER A 105 -5.49 -0.27 -10.59
C SER A 105 -4.59 -0.46 -9.36
N LEU A 106 -4.31 0.60 -8.60
CA LEU A 106 -3.49 0.50 -7.39
C LEU A 106 -4.21 -0.22 -6.24
N MET A 107 -5.51 0.02 -6.05
CA MET A 107 -6.33 -0.73 -5.09
C MET A 107 -6.33 -2.23 -5.39
N SER A 108 -6.32 -2.63 -6.67
CA SER A 108 -6.33 -4.05 -7.04
C SER A 108 -5.08 -4.79 -6.54
N ILE A 109 -3.95 -4.10 -6.34
CA ILE A 109 -2.71 -4.69 -5.80
C ILE A 109 -2.91 -5.20 -4.36
N SER A 110 -3.89 -4.69 -3.62
CA SER A 110 -4.22 -5.18 -2.26
C SER A 110 -4.48 -6.68 -2.18
N GLY A 111 -4.85 -7.34 -3.28
CA GLY A 111 -4.93 -8.81 -3.34
C GLY A 111 -3.64 -9.51 -2.97
N ILE A 112 -2.49 -8.90 -3.25
CA ILE A 112 -1.19 -9.42 -2.80
C ILE A 112 -1.05 -9.30 -1.29
N GLY A 113 -1.59 -8.25 -0.67
CA GLY A 113 -1.62 -8.14 0.78
C GLY A 113 -2.33 -9.32 1.43
N VAL A 114 -3.50 -9.70 0.89
CA VAL A 114 -4.23 -10.89 1.36
C VAL A 114 -3.38 -12.15 1.23
N ILE A 115 -2.76 -12.38 0.07
CA ILE A 115 -1.87 -13.54 -0.15
C ILE A 115 -0.68 -13.50 0.81
N ALA A 116 -0.06 -12.33 0.96
CA ALA A 116 1.13 -12.13 1.77
C ALA A 116 0.85 -12.39 3.24
N HIS A 117 -0.31 -11.96 3.76
CA HIS A 117 -0.74 -12.28 5.11
C HIS A 117 -0.96 -13.77 5.31
N LEU A 118 -1.58 -14.47 4.36
CA LEU A 118 -1.77 -15.92 4.43
C LEU A 118 -0.43 -16.68 4.43
N ILE A 119 0.53 -16.22 3.63
CA ILE A 119 1.88 -16.81 3.55
C ILE A 119 2.69 -16.48 4.81
N ALA A 120 2.54 -15.28 5.37
CA ALA A 120 3.29 -14.84 6.54
C ALA A 120 2.82 -15.50 7.84
N THR A 121 1.56 -15.93 7.95
CA THR A 121 1.03 -16.61 9.15
C THR A 121 1.85 -17.84 9.56
N PRO A 122 2.08 -18.87 8.72
CA PRO A 122 2.93 -20.00 9.10
C PRO A 122 4.41 -19.61 9.25
N MET A 123 4.82 -18.44 8.74
CA MET A 123 6.21 -17.99 8.84
C MET A 123 6.56 -17.41 10.21
N MET A 124 5.58 -17.19 11.09
CA MET A 124 5.81 -16.72 12.47
C MET A 124 6.67 -17.66 13.31
N PHE A 125 6.85 -18.92 12.87
CA PHE A 125 7.70 -19.92 13.53
C PHE A 125 9.17 -19.86 13.07
N PHE A 126 9.51 -19.00 12.10
CA PHE A 126 10.89 -18.82 11.61
C PHE A 126 11.59 -17.66 12.32
N ALA A 127 12.91 -17.53 12.12
CA ALA A 127 13.69 -16.44 12.67
C ALA A 127 13.18 -15.07 12.16
N GLU A 128 13.19 -14.06 13.04
CA GLU A 128 12.69 -12.70 12.75
C GLU A 128 13.34 -12.09 11.49
N SER A 129 14.64 -12.33 11.27
CA SER A 129 15.37 -11.87 10.09
C SER A 129 14.83 -12.43 8.77
N PHE A 130 14.34 -13.66 8.79
CA PHE A 130 13.71 -14.31 7.64
C PHE A 130 12.36 -13.66 7.33
N ILE A 131 11.55 -13.41 8.37
CA ILE A 131 10.25 -12.76 8.24
C ILE A 131 10.41 -11.33 7.70
N MET A 132 11.40 -10.57 8.20
CA MET A 132 11.70 -9.22 7.70
C MET A 132 12.10 -9.24 6.23
N SER A 133 12.95 -10.19 5.82
CA SER A 133 13.42 -10.33 4.44
C SER A 133 12.25 -10.58 3.47
N ILE A 134 11.32 -11.46 3.85
CA ILE A 134 10.10 -11.74 3.08
C ILE A 134 9.20 -10.50 3.00
N GLY A 135 9.08 -9.76 4.10
CA GLY A 135 8.38 -8.47 4.11
C GLY A 135 8.93 -7.52 3.03
N TYR A 136 10.26 -7.35 2.97
CA TYR A 136 10.89 -6.51 1.95
C TYR A 136 10.66 -7.03 0.52
N VAL A 137 10.63 -8.34 0.31
CA VAL A 137 10.29 -8.93 -1.00
C VAL A 137 8.86 -8.56 -1.41
N PHE A 138 7.88 -8.62 -0.50
CA PHE A 138 6.51 -8.19 -0.80
C PHE A 138 6.43 -6.69 -1.10
N TYR A 139 7.11 -5.83 -0.33
CA TYR A 139 7.16 -4.39 -0.61
C TYR A 139 7.77 -4.09 -1.99
N LEU A 140 8.90 -4.72 -2.33
CA LEU A 140 9.52 -4.57 -3.64
C LEU A 140 8.58 -5.01 -4.77
N TRP A 141 7.87 -6.12 -4.57
CA TRP A 141 6.89 -6.61 -5.53
C TRP A 141 5.74 -5.61 -5.74
N VAL A 142 5.25 -4.98 -4.68
CA VAL A 142 4.22 -3.92 -4.78
C VAL A 142 4.75 -2.69 -5.52
N VAL A 143 6.01 -2.31 -5.33
CA VAL A 143 6.63 -1.23 -6.11
C VAL A 143 6.60 -1.55 -7.61
N VAL A 144 7.03 -2.76 -7.99
CA VAL A 144 7.01 -3.21 -9.39
C VAL A 144 5.60 -3.17 -9.97
N LEU A 145 4.61 -3.67 -9.23
CA LEU A 145 3.23 -3.67 -9.67
C LEU A 145 2.60 -2.29 -9.73
N SER A 146 2.99 -1.37 -8.84
CA SER A 146 2.54 0.02 -8.88
C SER A 146 3.03 0.71 -10.14
N VAL A 147 4.29 0.49 -10.53
CA VAL A 147 4.84 1.00 -11.80
C VAL A 147 4.10 0.39 -12.99
N LEU A 148 3.85 -0.92 -12.99
CA LEU A 148 3.09 -1.58 -14.06
C LEU A 148 1.63 -1.10 -14.11
N ALA A 149 1.02 -0.81 -12.98
CA ALA A 149 -0.33 -0.26 -12.90
C ALA A 149 -0.39 1.13 -13.53
N ILE A 150 0.56 2.01 -13.23
CA ILE A 150 0.67 3.33 -13.86
C ILE A 150 0.86 3.18 -15.38
N LYS A 151 1.86 2.40 -15.80
CA LYS A 151 2.20 2.17 -17.21
C LYS A 151 0.98 1.70 -18.00
N ASN A 152 0.32 0.63 -17.54
CA ASN A 152 -0.73 -0.05 -18.29
C ASN A 152 -2.10 0.64 -18.19
N SER A 153 -2.43 1.25 -17.04
CA SER A 153 -3.74 1.90 -16.87
C SER A 153 -3.80 3.32 -17.47
N GLN A 154 -2.65 3.97 -17.64
CA GLN A 154 -2.54 5.34 -18.15
C GLN A 154 -1.85 5.40 -19.53
N SER A 155 -1.57 4.24 -20.13
CA SER A 155 -0.91 4.09 -21.43
C SER A 155 0.42 4.86 -21.52
N LEU A 156 1.18 4.89 -20.43
CA LEU A 156 2.47 5.59 -20.36
C LEU A 156 3.63 4.67 -20.75
N PRO A 157 4.70 5.19 -21.39
CA PRO A 157 5.98 4.49 -21.48
C PRO A 157 6.53 4.16 -20.09
N LEU A 158 7.27 3.04 -19.98
CA LEU A 158 7.80 2.54 -18.70
C LEU A 158 8.63 3.61 -17.96
N VAL A 159 9.50 4.33 -18.69
CA VAL A 159 10.33 5.39 -18.11
C VAL A 159 9.49 6.45 -17.41
N LYS A 160 8.44 6.96 -18.07
CA LYS A 160 7.55 7.97 -17.48
C LYS A 160 6.79 7.42 -16.27
N ALA A 161 6.35 6.16 -16.33
CA ALA A 161 5.68 5.51 -15.20
C ALA A 161 6.60 5.37 -13.97
N VAL A 162 7.86 4.97 -14.18
CA VAL A 162 8.88 4.90 -13.11
C VAL A 162 9.14 6.28 -12.54
N THR A 163 9.35 7.29 -13.39
CA THR A 163 9.58 8.68 -12.94
C THR A 163 8.40 9.21 -12.14
N SER A 164 7.15 9.03 -12.61
CA SER A 164 5.96 9.45 -11.87
C SER A 164 5.87 8.80 -10.50
N PHE A 165 6.14 7.48 -10.42
CA PHE A 165 6.15 6.76 -9.16
C PHE A 165 7.23 7.29 -8.22
N LEU A 166 8.48 7.38 -8.67
CA LEU A 166 9.61 7.76 -7.83
C LEU A 166 9.49 9.19 -7.30
N ILE A 167 9.04 10.16 -8.11
CA ILE A 167 8.85 11.55 -7.65
C ILE A 167 7.93 11.61 -6.43
N VAL A 168 6.87 10.81 -6.41
CA VAL A 168 5.89 10.80 -5.32
C VAL A 168 6.30 9.87 -4.19
N ALA A 169 6.90 8.72 -4.50
CA ALA A 169 7.29 7.72 -3.51
C ALA A 169 8.55 8.11 -2.74
N LEU A 170 9.50 8.83 -3.35
CA LEU A 170 10.82 9.12 -2.77
C LEU A 170 10.73 9.79 -1.39
N PRO A 171 9.89 10.82 -1.15
CA PRO A 171 9.73 11.38 0.19
C PRO A 171 9.34 10.33 1.22
N PHE A 172 8.34 9.49 0.92
CA PHE A 172 7.90 8.44 1.83
C PHE A 172 8.97 7.37 2.06
N LEU A 173 9.73 7.01 1.03
CA LEU A 173 10.84 6.06 1.15
C LEU A 173 11.97 6.59 2.05
N LEU A 174 12.33 7.86 1.91
CA LEU A 174 13.37 8.51 2.72
C LEU A 174 12.99 8.60 4.20
N PHE A 175 11.70 8.79 4.51
CA PHE A 175 11.18 8.78 5.89
C PHE A 175 10.84 7.37 6.40
N GLY A 176 11.20 6.30 5.68
CA GLY A 176 10.94 4.92 6.09
C GLY A 176 9.46 4.51 6.08
N TRP A 177 8.60 5.29 5.42
CA TRP A 177 7.14 5.15 5.48
C TRP A 177 6.56 4.33 4.31
N LEU A 178 7.18 3.17 4.04
CA LEU A 178 6.74 2.17 3.06
C LEU A 178 5.24 1.79 3.15
N PRO A 179 4.63 1.70 4.36
CA PRO A 179 3.21 1.47 4.52
C PRO A 179 2.28 2.39 3.72
N VAL A 180 2.67 3.63 3.42
CA VAL A 180 1.83 4.56 2.64
C VAL A 180 1.57 4.04 1.22
N ILE A 181 2.55 3.37 0.63
CA ILE A 181 2.45 2.82 -0.74
C ILE A 181 1.60 1.54 -0.75
N SER A 182 1.60 0.81 0.36
CA SER A 182 1.02 -0.53 0.47
C SER A 182 0.46 -0.79 1.88
N PRO A 183 -0.63 -0.10 2.26
CA PRO A 183 -1.14 -0.14 3.63
C PRO A 183 -1.65 -1.55 4.02
N TYR A 184 -2.02 -2.36 3.03
CA TYR A 184 -2.41 -3.76 3.17
C TYR A 184 -1.25 -4.73 3.45
N LEU A 185 0.00 -4.24 3.59
CA LEU A 185 1.15 -5.03 4.05
C LEU A 185 1.56 -4.69 5.49
N ILE A 186 0.91 -3.69 6.12
CA ILE A 186 1.17 -3.36 7.52
C ILE A 186 0.92 -4.58 8.39
N TYR A 187 1.77 -4.79 9.40
CA TYR A 187 1.63 -5.89 10.35
C TYR A 187 1.68 -7.28 9.68
N LEU A 188 2.45 -7.43 8.59
CA LEU A 188 2.65 -8.71 7.93
C LEU A 188 3.09 -9.80 8.91
N ALA A 189 4.03 -9.45 9.80
CA ALA A 189 4.71 -10.28 10.78
C ALA A 189 4.09 -10.25 12.19
N VAL A 190 2.86 -9.74 12.32
CA VAL A 190 2.11 -9.69 13.58
C VAL A 190 1.02 -10.75 13.59
#